data_AF-C0GK84-F1
#
_entry.id   AF-C0GK84-F1
#
_cell.length_a   1.000
_cell.length_b   1.000
_cell.length_c   1.000
_cell.angle_alpha   90.00
_cell.angle_beta   90.00
_cell.angle_gamma   90.00
#
_symmetry.space_group_name_H-M   'P 1'
#
loop_
_entity.id
_entity.type
_entity.pdbx_description
1 polymer ?
#
loop_
_entity_poly.entity_id
_entity_poly.type
_entity_poly.pdbx_seq_one_letter_code
_entity_poly.pdbx_strand_id
1 'polypeptide(L)'
;MREKKLDTRLEIRLYPEQLQKLKTEAKEKNTSVGDLVREAIDQRYIVLKEEKLKAVEELANINAPVTTWEQMKKEIEAGYQKK
;
A
#
# COMPACT_ATOMS: atom_id res chain seq x y z
N MET A 1 -0.62 -9.31 14.55
CA MET A 1 -0.47 -9.03 13.10
C MET A 1 0.22 -10.23 12.49
N ARG A 2 -0.33 -10.86 11.43
CA ARG A 2 0.37 -11.95 10.74
C ARG A 2 1.52 -11.35 9.94
N GLU A 3 2.73 -11.82 10.18
CA GLU A 3 3.92 -11.47 9.39
C GLU A 3 3.66 -11.80 7.92
N LYS A 4 3.88 -10.84 7.01
CA LYS A 4 3.76 -11.09 5.57
C LYS A 4 4.90 -12.03 5.16
N LYS A 5 4.56 -13.27 4.80
CA LYS A 5 5.50 -14.28 4.33
C LYS A 5 5.56 -14.29 2.80
N LEU A 6 6.76 -14.45 2.24
CA LEU A 6 6.95 -14.71 0.81
C LEU A 6 6.59 -16.17 0.51
N ASP A 7 5.40 -16.41 -0.05
CA ASP A 7 4.85 -17.74 -0.33
C ASP A 7 4.69 -18.05 -1.82
N THR A 8 4.73 -17.01 -2.67
CA THR A 8 4.49 -17.11 -4.11
C THR A 8 5.78 -16.95 -4.91
N ARG A 9 5.91 -17.68 -6.03
CA ARG A 9 7.08 -17.66 -6.92
C ARG A 9 6.79 -16.93 -8.23
N LEU A 10 7.70 -16.05 -8.64
CA LEU A 10 7.68 -15.36 -9.93
C LEU A 10 8.88 -15.81 -10.76
N GLU A 11 8.63 -16.22 -12.02
CA GLU A 11 9.67 -16.55 -12.99
C GLU A 11 9.49 -15.68 -14.24
N ILE A 12 10.55 -14.98 -14.65
CA ILE A 12 10.53 -14.07 -15.80
C ILE A 12 11.78 -14.27 -16.65
N ARG A 13 11.66 -14.04 -17.96
CA ARG A 13 12.80 -13.99 -18.88
C ARG A 13 13.26 -12.56 -19.04
N LEU A 14 14.57 -12.36 -18.99
CA LEU A 14 15.23 -11.06 -19.12
C LEU A 14 16.31 -11.12 -20.19
N TYR A 15 16.64 -9.98 -20.76
CA TYR A 15 17.86 -9.85 -21.54
C TYR A 15 19.09 -10.00 -20.62
N PRO A 16 20.21 -10.57 -21.10
CA PRO A 16 21.40 -10.78 -20.29
C PRO A 16 21.91 -9.49 -19.62
N GLU A 17 21.86 -8.37 -20.34
CA GLU A 17 22.23 -7.04 -19.86
C GLU A 17 21.35 -6.54 -18.70
N GLN A 18 20.04 -6.84 -18.71
CA GLN A 18 19.13 -6.45 -17.64
C GLN A 18 19.44 -7.23 -16.37
N LEU A 19 19.70 -8.54 -16.49
CA LEU A 19 20.10 -9.35 -15.35
C LEU A 19 21.44 -8.89 -14.77
N GLN A 20 22.40 -8.49 -15.62
CA GLN A 20 23.67 -7.96 -15.14
C GLN A 20 23.50 -6.65 -14.37
N LYS A 21 22.70 -5.71 -14.88
CA LYS A 21 22.38 -4.46 -14.17
C LYS A 21 21.79 -4.74 -12.78
N LEU A 22 20.80 -5.63 -12.70
CA LEU A 22 20.17 -6.01 -11.43
C LEU A 22 21.16 -6.65 -10.45
N LYS A 23 22.07 -7.50 -10.93
CA LYS A 23 23.10 -8.13 -10.08
C LYS A 23 24.11 -7.10 -9.55
N THR A 24 24.55 -6.17 -10.39
CA THR A 24 25.46 -5.10 -9.98
C THR A 24 24.81 -4.22 -8.91
N GLU A 25 23.59 -3.76 -9.16
CA GLU A 25 22.84 -2.94 -8.21
C GLU A 25 22.57 -3.68 -6.89
N ALA A 26 22.21 -4.96 -6.95
CA ALA A 26 21.98 -5.78 -5.77
C ALA A 26 23.25 -5.90 -4.91
N LYS A 27 24.41 -6.04 -5.57
CA LYS A 27 25.71 -6.08 -4.90
C LYS A 27 26.06 -4.73 -4.25
N GLU A 28 25.86 -3.63 -4.96
CA GLU A 28 26.14 -2.28 -4.45
C GLU A 28 25.25 -1.92 -3.25
N LYS A 29 23.99 -2.31 -3.29
CA LYS A 29 23.01 -2.08 -2.22
C LYS A 29 23.02 -3.15 -1.12
N ASN A 30 23.89 -4.15 -1.22
CA ASN A 30 23.95 -5.31 -0.30
C ASN A 30 22.57 -5.96 -0.07
N THR A 31 21.83 -6.19 -1.16
CA THR A 31 20.46 -6.72 -1.15
C THR A 31 20.31 -7.83 -2.20
N SER A 32 19.15 -8.47 -2.30
CA SER A 32 18.91 -9.48 -3.34
C SER A 32 18.26 -8.86 -4.59
N VAL A 33 18.44 -9.51 -5.74
CA VAL A 33 17.68 -9.15 -6.97
C VAL A 33 16.17 -9.24 -6.71
N GLY A 34 15.73 -10.18 -5.88
CA GLY A 34 14.32 -10.30 -5.50
C GLY A 34 13.82 -9.11 -4.68
N ASP A 35 14.66 -8.50 -3.85
CA ASP A 35 14.33 -7.27 -3.11
C ASP A 35 14.16 -6.10 -4.07
N LEU A 36 15.07 -5.94 -5.04
CA LEU A 36 14.96 -4.88 -6.06
C LEU A 36 13.68 -5.03 -6.91
N VAL A 37 13.35 -6.26 -7.31
CA VAL A 37 12.12 -6.52 -8.07
C VAL A 37 10.89 -6.22 -7.22
N ARG A 38 10.87 -6.63 -5.94
CA ARG A 38 9.77 -6.31 -5.03
C ARG A 38 9.64 -4.81 -4.79
N GLU A 39 10.74 -4.09 -4.61
CA GLU A 39 10.76 -2.63 -4.49
C GLU A 39 10.18 -1.97 -5.74
N ALA A 40 10.56 -2.41 -6.94
CA ALA A 40 10.02 -1.87 -8.19
C ALA A 40 8.51 -2.15 -8.34
N ILE A 41 8.04 -3.32 -7.90
CA ILE A 41 6.61 -3.64 -7.84
C ILE A 41 5.91 -2.68 -6.87
N ASP A 42 6.42 -2.56 -5.65
CA ASP A 42 5.85 -1.68 -4.63
C ASP A 42 5.81 -0.22 -5.11
N GLN A 43 6.87 0.28 -5.75
CA GLN A 43 6.90 1.64 -6.32
C GLN A 43 5.88 1.83 -7.45
N ARG A 44 5.65 0.80 -8.28
CA ARG A 44 4.68 0.86 -9.39
C ARG A 44 3.23 0.84 -8.90
N TYR A 45 2.95 0.13 -7.80
CA TYR A 45 1.60 -0.09 -7.28
C TYR A 45 1.33 0.61 -5.94
N ILE A 46 2.29 1.38 -5.42
CA ILE A 46 2.04 2.33 -4.34
C ILE A 46 0.94 3.25 -4.85
N VAL A 47 -0.21 3.20 -4.16
CA VAL A 47 -1.37 4.05 -4.45
C VAL A 47 -0.85 5.45 -4.69
N LEU A 48 -0.97 5.91 -5.93
CA LEU A 48 -0.38 7.18 -6.34
C LEU A 48 -0.99 8.24 -5.43
N LYS A 49 -0.19 9.26 -5.07
CA LYS A 49 -0.70 10.39 -4.26
C LYS A 49 -2.03 10.92 -4.82
N GLU A 50 -2.15 10.91 -6.15
CA GLU A 50 -3.35 11.27 -6.92
C GLU A 50 -4.54 10.35 -6.65
N GLU A 51 -4.35 9.03 -6.59
CA GLU A 51 -5.42 8.08 -6.24
C GLU A 51 -5.87 8.25 -4.79
N LYS A 52 -4.94 8.54 -3.86
CA LYS A 52 -5.30 8.87 -2.46
C LYS A 52 -6.08 10.17 -2.38
N LEU A 53 -5.64 11.21 -3.10
CA LEU A 53 -6.33 12.50 -3.15
C LEU A 53 -7.72 12.35 -3.76
N LYS A 54 -7.85 11.59 -4.84
CA LYS A 54 -9.14 11.30 -5.47
C LYS A 54 -10.09 10.58 -4.52
N ALA A 55 -9.61 9.58 -3.76
CA ALA A 55 -10.42 8.92 -2.75
C ALA A 55 -10.86 9.88 -1.62
N VAL A 56 -10.00 10.82 -1.20
CA VAL A 56 -10.36 11.84 -0.22
C VAL A 56 -11.39 12.82 -0.79
N GLU A 57 -11.26 13.24 -2.04
CA GLU A 57 -12.24 14.08 -2.73
C GLU A 57 -13.59 13.36 -2.87
N GLU A 58 -13.58 12.08 -3.26
CA GLU A 58 -14.78 11.25 -3.33
C GLU A 58 -15.46 11.16 -1.96
N LEU A 59 -14.71 10.91 -0.88
CA LEU A 59 -15.23 10.89 0.50
C LEU A 59 -15.77 12.26 0.94
N ALA A 60 -15.08 13.34 0.62
CA ALA A 60 -15.52 14.70 0.94
C ALA A 60 -16.82 15.05 0.20
N ASN A 61 -16.96 14.60 -1.05
CA ASN A 61 -18.14 14.82 -1.87
C ASN A 61 -19.36 13.99 -1.46
N ILE A 62 -19.20 12.98 -0.59
CA ILE A 62 -20.35 12.24 -0.03
C ILE A 62 -21.31 13.21 0.67
N ASN A 63 -20.83 14.36 1.19
CA ASN A 63 -21.65 15.41 1.82
C ASN A 63 -22.73 14.83 2.75
N ALA A 64 -22.39 13.76 3.47
CA ALA A 64 -23.32 13.10 4.37
C ALA A 64 -23.79 14.11 5.41
N PRO A 65 -25.08 14.10 5.78
CA PRO A 65 -25.56 14.94 6.86
C PRO A 65 -24.85 14.53 8.15
N VAL A 66 -23.87 15.33 8.57
CA VAL A 66 -23.14 15.14 9.81
C VAL A 66 -23.80 15.98 10.90
N THR A 67 -24.18 15.34 12.00
CA THR A 67 -24.59 16.02 13.23
C THR A 67 -23.37 16.62 13.93
N THR A 68 -23.59 17.41 14.98
CA THR A 68 -22.49 17.93 15.79
C THR A 68 -21.61 16.79 16.32
N TRP A 69 -20.32 17.07 16.46
CA TRP A 69 -19.36 16.11 17.01
C TRP A 69 -19.81 15.52 18.36
N GLU A 70 -20.39 16.35 19.22
CA GLU A 70 -20.87 15.93 20.54
C GLU A 70 -22.00 14.89 20.46
N GLN A 71 -22.91 15.04 19.50
CA GLN A 71 -24.01 14.11 19.27
C GLN A 71 -23.51 12.80 18.66
N MET A 72 -22.63 12.91 17.66
CA MET A 72 -22.02 11.76 16.99
C MET A 72 -21.17 10.91 17.96
N LYS A 73 -20.41 11.55 18.85
CA LYS A 73 -19.65 10.87 19.90
C LYS A 73 -20.56 10.08 20.85
N LYS A 74 -21.66 10.69 21.32
CA LYS A 74 -22.63 10.02 22.20
C LYS A 74 -23.27 8.80 21.53
N GLU A 75 -23.61 8.89 20.24
CA GLU A 75 -24.19 7.78 19.49
C GLU A 75 -23.21 6.60 19.31
N ILE A 76 -21.94 6.89 19.01
CA ILE A 76 -20.88 5.87 18.90
C ILE A 76 -20.66 5.16 20.25
N GLU A 77 -20.54 5.94 21.33
CA GLU A 77 -20.35 5.39 22.68
C GLU A 77 -21.57 4.57 23.13
N ALA A 78 -22.79 5.05 22.87
CA ALA A 78 -24.01 4.32 23.20
C ALA A 78 -24.19 3.03 22.39
N GLY A 79 -23.78 3.01 21.12
CA GLY A 79 -23.79 1.80 20.28
C GLY A 79 -22.77 0.75 20.73
N TYR A 80 -21.64 1.17 21.29
CA TYR A 80 -20.60 0.27 21.81
C TYR A 80 -21.01 -0.42 23.13
N GLN A 81 -21.77 0.27 23.99
CA GLN A 81 -22.25 -0.25 25.28
C GLN A 81 -23.45 -1.21 25.17
N LYS A 82 -24.05 -1.35 23.98
CA LYS A 82 -25.19 -2.26 23.72
C LYS A 82 -24.78 -3.64 23.16
N LYS A 83 -23.48 -3.95 23.14
CA LYS A 83 -22.93 -5.27 22.81
C LYS A 83 -22.35 -5.93 24.05
#